data_AF-A0A2P6N4M9-F1
#
_entry.id   AF-A0A2P6N4M9-F1
#
_cell.length_a   1.000
_cell.length_b   1.000
_cell.length_c   1.000
_cell.angle_alpha   90.00
_cell.angle_beta   90.00
_cell.angle_gamma   90.00
#
_symmetry.space_group_name_H-M   'P 1'
#
loop_
_entity.id
_entity.type
_entity.pdbx_description
1 polymer ?
#
loop_
_entity_poly.entity_id
_entity_poly.type
_entity_poly.pdbx_seq_one_letter_code
_entity_poly.pdbx_strand_id
1 'polypeptide(L)'
;NNHLMYVIALLMISLIQILFIRFSLLYFSFVIDFTDKASPFTALLTCLDREPTVMILVLIQSAHSITSLNQCYRQINGIRENTTTNERMNGRRYLYLQQGGRFVNPFDQGLSSNLREFFFNEKDCHKTKRRVYEVYVEAEVDKQIQGMDKRITLMGRLESHDRIMTRSTCNRSEGVNYRDLVIRNIPQTKSLVSKDSKFGASSDSSE
;
A
#
# COMPACT_ATOMS: atom_id res chain seq x y z
N ASN A 1 -9.21 13.49 6.14
CA ASN A 1 -10.48 13.90 5.47
C ASN A 1 -10.80 13.13 4.20
N ASN A 2 -9.98 13.14 3.13
CA ASN A 2 -10.34 12.46 1.87
C ASN A 2 -10.57 10.94 2.02
N HIS A 3 -9.81 10.27 2.89
CA HIS A 3 -9.97 8.83 3.13
C HIS A 3 -11.30 8.49 3.82
N LEU A 4 -11.72 9.27 4.81
CA LEU A 4 -13.04 9.13 5.44
C LEU A 4 -14.18 9.28 4.42
N MET A 5 -14.12 10.33 3.59
CA MET A 5 -15.10 10.55 2.52
C MET A 5 -15.16 9.38 1.53
N TYR A 6 -14.00 8.82 1.18
CA TYR A 6 -13.92 7.65 0.31
C TYR A 6 -14.58 6.41 0.95
N VAL A 7 -14.32 6.15 2.23
CA VAL A 7 -14.92 5.00 2.94
C VAL A 7 -16.44 5.14 3.06
N ILE A 8 -16.93 6.36 3.37
CA ILE A 8 -18.37 6.65 3.40
C ILE A 8 -18.99 6.44 2.00
N ALA A 9 -18.36 6.97 0.95
CA ALA A 9 -18.84 6.78 -0.42
C ALA A 9 -18.90 5.29 -0.80
N LEU A 10 -17.87 4.52 -0.44
CA LEU A 10 -17.82 3.08 -0.70
C LEU A 10 -18.95 2.34 0.03
N LEU A 11 -19.21 2.67 1.30
CA LEU A 11 -20.32 2.11 2.07
C LEU A 11 -21.69 2.44 1.43
N MET A 12 -21.88 3.69 1.01
CA MET A 12 -23.11 4.11 0.34
C MET A 12 -23.33 3.39 -0.99
N ILE A 13 -22.27 3.24 -1.79
CA ILE A 13 -22.31 2.48 -3.06
C ILE A 13 -22.68 1.03 -2.79
N SER A 14 -22.03 0.36 -1.82
CA SER A 14 -22.35 -1.01 -1.45
C SER A 14 -23.79 -1.16 -0.97
N LEU A 15 -24.30 -0.21 -0.17
CA LEU A 15 -25.68 -0.21 0.30
C LEU A 15 -26.67 -0.09 -0.86
N ILE A 16 -26.45 0.87 -1.77
CA ILE A 16 -27.31 1.08 -2.96
C ILE A 16 -27.34 -0.18 -3.83
N GLN A 17 -26.18 -0.83 -4.04
CA GLN A 17 -26.08 -2.07 -4.82
C GLN A 17 -26.87 -3.22 -4.16
N ILE A 18 -26.76 -3.38 -2.84
CA ILE A 18 -27.51 -4.41 -2.10
C ILE A 18 -29.02 -4.15 -2.18
N LEU A 19 -29.44 -2.89 -2.00
CA LEU A 19 -30.84 -2.51 -2.13
C LEU A 19 -31.37 -2.78 -3.54
N PHE A 20 -30.60 -2.43 -4.58
CA PHE A 20 -30.97 -2.70 -5.96
C PHE A 20 -31.18 -4.20 -6.20
N ILE A 21 -30.21 -5.05 -5.83
CA ILE A 21 -30.31 -6.50 -5.95
C ILE A 21 -31.55 -7.01 -5.20
N ARG A 22 -31.80 -6.51 -3.99
CA ARG A 22 -32.96 -6.90 -3.19
C ARG A 22 -34.27 -6.52 -3.87
N PHE A 23 -34.41 -5.31 -4.40
CA PHE A 23 -35.60 -4.88 -5.12
C PHE A 23 -35.81 -5.67 -6.40
N SER A 24 -34.76 -5.99 -7.15
CA SER A 24 -34.87 -6.84 -8.34
C SER A 24 -35.32 -8.26 -8.02
N LEU A 25 -34.82 -8.85 -6.93
CA LEU A 25 -35.28 -10.18 -6.47
C LEU A 25 -36.74 -10.16 -6.02
N LEU A 26 -37.18 -9.09 -5.34
CA LEU A 26 -38.59 -8.90 -4.98
C LEU A 26 -39.46 -8.73 -6.23
N TYR A 27 -38.99 -7.98 -7.23
CA TYR A 27 -39.67 -7.83 -8.51
C TYR A 27 -39.84 -9.19 -9.21
N PHE A 28 -38.78 -10.02 -9.28
CA PHE A 28 -38.89 -11.35 -9.86
C PHE A 28 -39.85 -12.24 -9.08
N SER A 29 -39.83 -12.17 -7.74
CA SER A 29 -40.78 -12.92 -6.90
C SER A 29 -42.24 -12.51 -7.13
N PHE A 30 -42.49 -11.30 -7.60
CA PHE A 30 -43.83 -10.79 -7.90
C PHE A 30 -44.28 -11.14 -9.33
N VAL A 31 -43.38 -11.03 -10.31
CA VAL A 31 -43.70 -11.26 -11.75
C VAL A 31 -43.71 -12.74 -12.11
N ILE A 32 -42.79 -13.50 -11.55
CA ILE A 32 -42.69 -14.94 -11.76
C ILE A 32 -43.37 -15.54 -10.55
N ASP A 33 -44.63 -15.92 -10.73
CA ASP A 33 -45.41 -16.63 -9.73
C ASP A 33 -44.69 -17.96 -9.42
N PHE A 34 -43.73 -17.88 -8.51
CA PHE A 34 -42.91 -19.01 -8.12
C PHE A 34 -43.80 -19.96 -7.36
N THR A 35 -44.33 -20.95 -8.06
CA THR A 35 -44.86 -22.14 -7.41
C THR A 35 -43.80 -22.68 -6.46
N ASP A 36 -44.15 -22.90 -5.19
CA ASP A 36 -43.26 -23.31 -4.08
C ASP A 36 -42.40 -24.57 -4.35
N LYS A 37 -42.60 -25.25 -5.49
CA LYS A 37 -41.92 -26.48 -5.89
C LYS A 37 -40.80 -26.28 -6.90
N ALA A 38 -40.62 -25.08 -7.46
CA ALA A 38 -39.57 -24.85 -8.44
C ALA A 38 -38.18 -24.85 -7.78
N SER A 39 -37.22 -25.58 -8.37
CA SER A 39 -35.83 -25.50 -7.90
C SER A 39 -35.29 -24.07 -8.14
N PRO A 40 -34.36 -23.56 -7.31
CA PRO A 40 -33.75 -22.25 -7.52
C PRO A 40 -33.09 -22.09 -8.90
N PHE A 41 -32.58 -23.19 -9.46
CA PHE A 41 -31.99 -23.20 -10.80
C PHE A 41 -33.06 -23.07 -11.89
N THR A 42 -34.19 -23.78 -11.76
CA THR A 42 -35.34 -23.61 -12.66
C THR A 42 -35.86 -22.18 -12.61
N ALA A 43 -35.95 -21.61 -11.40
CA ALA A 43 -36.35 -20.23 -11.20
C ALA A 43 -35.42 -19.24 -11.93
N LEU A 44 -34.11 -19.45 -11.81
CA LEU A 44 -33.10 -18.65 -12.51
C LEU A 44 -33.25 -18.72 -14.03
N LEU A 45 -33.43 -19.93 -14.59
CA LEU A 45 -33.62 -20.10 -16.02
C LEU A 45 -34.92 -19.45 -16.51
N THR A 46 -36.00 -19.54 -15.74
CA THR A 46 -37.27 -18.87 -16.05
C THR A 46 -37.12 -17.33 -16.01
N CYS A 47 -36.36 -16.78 -15.05
CA CYS A 47 -36.04 -15.35 -15.04
C CYS A 47 -35.26 -14.92 -16.29
N LEU A 48 -34.27 -15.74 -16.68
CA LEU A 48 -33.41 -15.46 -17.83
C LEU A 48 -34.20 -15.52 -19.15
N ASP A 49 -35.14 -16.45 -19.27
CA ASP A 49 -35.99 -16.61 -20.45
C ASP A 49 -37.01 -15.47 -20.60
N ARG A 50 -37.64 -15.04 -19.49
CA ARG A 50 -38.65 -13.98 -19.53
C ARG A 50 -38.07 -12.57 -19.64
N GLU A 51 -37.06 -12.26 -18.84
CA GLU A 51 -36.52 -10.90 -18.69
C GLU A 51 -34.97 -10.91 -18.66
N PRO A 52 -34.31 -11.30 -19.76
CA PRO A 52 -32.86 -11.51 -19.80
C PRO A 52 -32.06 -10.26 -19.42
N THR A 53 -32.53 -9.07 -19.82
CA THR A 53 -31.85 -7.81 -19.54
C THR A 53 -31.80 -7.51 -18.04
N VAL A 54 -32.92 -7.68 -17.32
CA VAL A 54 -32.97 -7.46 -15.87
C VAL A 54 -32.11 -8.49 -15.16
N MET A 55 -32.15 -9.75 -15.60
CA MET A 55 -31.34 -10.82 -15.02
C MET A 55 -29.84 -10.56 -15.18
N ILE A 56 -29.39 -10.18 -16.39
CA ILE A 56 -27.99 -9.81 -16.66
C ILE A 56 -27.58 -8.62 -15.79
N LEU A 57 -28.43 -7.59 -15.66
CA LEU A 57 -28.14 -6.44 -14.81
C LEU A 57 -27.98 -6.83 -13.34
N VAL A 58 -28.83 -7.72 -12.82
CA VAL A 58 -28.70 -8.26 -11.45
C VAL A 58 -27.40 -9.04 -11.27
N LEU A 59 -26.98 -9.84 -12.26
CA LEU A 59 -25.71 -10.57 -12.19
C LEU A 59 -24.51 -9.62 -12.17
N ILE A 60 -24.50 -8.60 -13.05
CA ILE A 60 -23.46 -7.56 -13.08
C ILE A 60 -23.41 -6.82 -11.74
N GLN A 61 -24.56 -6.38 -11.23
CA GLN A 61 -24.63 -5.68 -9.95
C GLN A 61 -24.21 -6.58 -8.77
N SER A 62 -24.47 -7.88 -8.84
CA SER A 62 -24.01 -8.85 -7.85
C SER A 62 -22.48 -9.00 -7.87
N ALA A 63 -21.85 -9.05 -9.04
CA ALA A 63 -20.39 -9.06 -9.13
C ALA A 63 -19.78 -7.75 -8.61
N HIS A 64 -20.37 -6.61 -8.96
CA HIS A 64 -19.95 -5.31 -8.44
C HIS A 64 -20.13 -5.18 -6.92
N SER A 65 -21.20 -5.72 -6.33
CA SER A 65 -21.41 -5.69 -4.88
C SER A 65 -20.39 -6.54 -4.13
N ILE A 66 -20.03 -7.73 -4.65
CA ILE A 66 -18.98 -8.57 -4.06
C ILE A 66 -17.64 -7.84 -4.06
N THR A 67 -17.28 -7.20 -5.18
CA THR A 67 -16.01 -6.46 -5.27
C THR A 67 -16.00 -5.22 -4.37
N SER A 68 -17.10 -4.46 -4.28
CA SER A 68 -17.21 -3.29 -3.40
C SER A 68 -17.16 -3.67 -1.92
N LEU A 69 -17.84 -4.75 -1.51
CA LEU A 69 -17.78 -5.28 -0.15
C LEU A 69 -16.37 -5.75 0.24
N ASN A 70 -15.66 -6.43 -0.67
CA ASN A 70 -14.27 -6.81 -0.43
C ASN A 70 -13.36 -5.58 -0.27
N GLN A 71 -13.56 -4.52 -1.06
CA GLN A 71 -12.84 -3.27 -0.87
C GLN A 71 -13.17 -2.63 0.49
N CYS A 72 -14.44 -2.61 0.88
CA CYS A 72 -14.87 -2.07 2.17
C CYS A 72 -14.20 -2.84 3.32
N TYR A 73 -14.21 -4.17 3.26
CA TYR A 73 -13.52 -5.03 4.21
C TYR A 73 -12.03 -4.71 4.33
N ARG A 74 -11.34 -4.52 3.18
CA ARG A 74 -9.92 -4.14 3.16
C ARG A 74 -9.68 -2.77 3.80
N GLN A 75 -10.55 -1.79 3.53
CA GLN A 75 -10.44 -0.45 4.12
C GLN A 75 -10.68 -0.49 5.63
N ILE A 76 -11.71 -1.20 6.09
CA ILE A 76 -12.02 -1.38 7.51
C ILE A 76 -10.84 -2.05 8.23
N ASN A 77 -10.24 -3.09 7.64
CA ASN A 77 -9.05 -3.72 8.22
C ASN A 77 -7.84 -2.78 8.24
N GLY A 78 -7.63 -1.98 7.20
CA GLY A 78 -6.59 -0.95 7.19
C GLY A 78 -6.78 0.08 8.31
N ILE A 79 -8.01 0.54 8.53
CA ILE A 79 -8.35 1.44 9.64
C ILE A 79 -8.13 0.75 10.98
N ARG A 80 -8.61 -0.49 11.14
CA ARG A 80 -8.43 -1.28 12.36
C ARG A 80 -6.97 -1.44 12.73
N GLU A 81 -6.10 -1.67 11.76
CA GLU A 81 -4.66 -1.86 11.95
C GLU A 81 -3.89 -0.55 11.82
N ASN A 82 -4.52 0.62 11.69
CA ASN A 82 -3.88 1.92 11.40
C ASN A 82 -2.79 1.87 10.30
N THR A 83 -3.07 1.10 9.25
CA THR A 83 -2.14 0.82 8.15
C THR A 83 -2.77 1.21 6.81
N THR A 84 -2.02 1.96 6.03
CA THR A 84 -2.42 2.34 4.66
C THR A 84 -2.19 1.20 3.67
N THR A 85 -2.93 1.20 2.56
CA THR A 85 -2.72 0.23 1.48
C THR A 85 -1.27 0.23 0.97
N ASN A 86 -0.65 1.42 0.90
CA ASN A 86 0.73 1.56 0.48
C ASN A 86 1.72 0.93 1.48
N GLU A 87 1.54 1.17 2.79
CA GLU A 87 2.34 0.52 3.83
C GLU A 87 2.18 -1.02 3.79
N ARG A 88 0.96 -1.52 3.54
CA ARG A 88 0.71 -2.98 3.44
C ARG A 88 1.36 -3.61 2.20
N MET A 89 1.26 -2.97 1.04
CA MET A 89 1.86 -3.47 -0.21
C MET A 89 3.38 -3.34 -0.22
N ASN A 90 3.91 -2.23 0.29
CA ASN A 90 5.34 -1.94 0.32
C ASN A 90 5.97 -2.22 1.70
N GLY A 91 5.34 -3.02 2.55
CA GLY A 91 5.81 -3.27 3.92
C GLY A 91 7.24 -3.81 3.97
N ARG A 92 7.69 -4.50 2.92
CA ARG A 92 9.09 -4.96 2.83
C ARG A 92 10.12 -3.86 2.58
N ARG A 93 9.71 -2.72 2.04
CA ARG A 93 10.59 -1.58 1.75
C ARG A 93 10.75 -0.66 2.96
N TYR A 94 9.84 -0.74 3.92
CA TYR A 94 9.81 0.12 5.09
C TYR A 94 10.47 -0.59 6.27
N LEU A 95 11.72 -0.23 6.58
CA LEU A 95 12.50 -0.84 7.66
C LEU A 95 11.79 -0.73 9.02
N TYR A 96 11.08 0.36 9.30
CA TYR A 96 10.32 0.54 10.55
C TYR A 96 9.09 -0.38 10.65
N LEU A 97 8.64 -0.98 9.54
CA LEU A 97 7.60 -2.02 9.54
C LEU A 97 8.19 -3.43 9.63
N GLN A 98 9.51 -3.56 9.65
CA GLN A 98 10.21 -4.83 9.76
C GLN A 98 10.93 -4.96 11.10
N GLN A 99 10.51 -5.92 11.90
CA GLN A 99 11.21 -6.27 13.14
C GLN A 99 11.49 -7.77 13.14
N GLY A 100 12.77 -8.15 13.14
CA GLY A 100 13.17 -9.57 13.09
C GLY A 100 12.69 -10.31 11.83
N GLY A 101 12.60 -9.63 10.68
CA GLY A 101 12.13 -10.20 9.42
C GLY A 101 10.60 -10.41 9.34
N ARG A 102 9.85 -9.99 10.36
CA ARG A 102 8.38 -10.03 10.38
C ARG A 102 7.81 -8.63 10.21
N PHE A 103 6.63 -8.55 9.61
CA PHE A 103 5.86 -7.31 9.54
C PHE A 103 5.31 -6.98 10.93
N VAL A 104 5.67 -5.82 11.47
CA VAL A 104 5.17 -5.30 12.75
C VAL A 104 4.73 -3.87 12.49
N ASN A 105 3.47 -3.54 12.80
CA ASN A 105 3.00 -2.17 12.70
C ASN A 105 3.15 -1.45 14.05
N PRO A 106 4.11 -0.52 14.21
CA PRO A 106 4.28 0.24 15.44
C PRO A 106 3.16 1.28 15.66
N PHE A 107 2.30 1.51 14.66
CA PHE A 107 1.23 2.51 14.71
C PHE A 107 -0.13 1.94 15.10
N ASP A 108 -0.22 0.62 15.28
CA ASP A 108 -1.43 0.00 15.79
C ASP A 108 -1.55 0.25 17.31
N GLN A 109 -2.48 1.13 17.69
CA GLN A 109 -2.76 1.49 19.09
C GLN A 109 -3.99 0.76 19.64
N GLY A 110 -4.46 -0.28 18.95
CA GLY A 110 -5.70 -0.98 19.23
C GLY A 110 -6.92 -0.37 18.53
N LEU A 111 -7.96 -1.19 18.36
CA LEU A 111 -9.13 -0.88 17.54
C LEU A 111 -9.81 0.45 17.89
N SER A 112 -10.05 0.72 19.18
CA SER A 112 -10.74 1.94 19.63
C SER A 112 -9.93 3.20 19.34
N SER A 113 -8.63 3.18 19.64
CA SER A 113 -7.71 4.29 19.37
C SER A 113 -7.59 4.57 17.88
N ASN A 114 -7.45 3.52 17.08
CA ASN A 114 -7.31 3.65 15.62
C ASN A 114 -8.61 4.17 14.97
N LEU A 115 -9.78 3.72 15.43
CA LEU A 115 -11.07 4.25 14.96
C LEU A 115 -11.26 5.71 15.38
N ARG A 116 -10.92 6.05 16.63
CA ARG A 116 -10.99 7.43 17.12
C ARG A 116 -10.11 8.34 16.27
N GLU A 117 -8.87 7.93 16.01
CA GLU A 117 -7.95 8.65 15.13
C GLU A 117 -8.55 8.87 13.74
N PHE A 118 -9.12 7.82 13.15
CA PHE A 118 -9.71 7.87 11.82
C PHE A 118 -10.93 8.82 11.72
N PHE A 119 -11.84 8.78 12.70
CA PHE A 119 -13.07 9.57 12.67
C PHE A 119 -12.88 11.02 13.14
N PHE A 120 -12.07 11.24 14.16
CA PHE A 120 -11.87 12.57 14.75
C PHE A 120 -10.65 13.30 14.18
N ASN A 121 -9.86 12.62 13.33
CA ASN A 121 -8.70 13.19 12.65
C ASN A 121 -7.72 13.82 13.66
N GLU A 122 -7.59 13.20 14.84
CA GLU A 122 -6.69 13.65 15.91
C GLU A 122 -5.25 13.57 15.40
N LYS A 123 -4.61 14.74 15.22
CA LYS A 123 -3.32 14.88 14.51
C LYS A 123 -2.12 14.31 15.27
N ASP A 124 -2.31 13.77 16.45
CA ASP A 124 -1.20 13.38 17.33
C ASP A 124 -0.44 12.17 16.79
N CYS A 125 -1.09 11.26 16.06
CA CYS A 125 -0.44 10.14 15.40
C CYS A 125 0.58 10.57 14.33
N HIS A 126 0.29 11.57 13.49
CA HIS A 126 1.24 12.01 12.46
C HIS A 126 2.55 12.54 13.06
N LYS A 127 2.47 13.22 14.21
CA LYS A 127 3.66 13.66 14.94
C LYS A 127 4.46 12.46 15.46
N THR A 128 3.76 11.43 15.96
CA THR A 128 4.39 10.18 16.41
C THR A 128 5.02 9.41 15.25
N LYS A 129 4.32 9.24 14.11
CA LYS A 129 4.86 8.59 12.90
C LYS A 129 6.15 9.28 12.43
N ARG A 130 6.14 10.61 12.41
CA ARG A 130 7.30 11.42 12.01
C ARG A 130 8.48 11.21 12.95
N ARG A 131 8.26 11.30 14.26
CA ARG A 131 9.32 11.08 15.27
C ARG A 131 9.91 9.68 15.19
N VAL A 132 9.08 8.65 15.04
CA VAL A 132 9.56 7.27 14.87
C VAL A 132 10.43 7.18 13.62
N TYR A 133 9.98 7.75 12.51
CA TYR A 133 10.77 7.80 11.29
C TYR A 133 12.12 8.51 11.46
N GLU A 134 12.13 9.67 12.13
CA GLU A 134 13.35 10.45 12.42
C GLU A 134 14.33 9.62 13.25
N VAL A 135 13.87 8.94 14.32
CA VAL A 135 14.72 8.06 15.15
C VAL A 135 15.29 6.88 14.34
N TYR A 136 14.50 6.25 13.47
CA TYR A 136 14.99 5.17 12.62
C TYR A 136 16.01 5.65 11.59
N VAL A 137 15.81 6.84 11.02
CA VAL A 137 16.75 7.43 10.06
C VAL A 137 18.05 7.79 10.76
N GLU A 138 17.99 8.43 11.94
CA GLU A 138 19.17 8.76 12.75
C GLU A 138 19.97 7.50 13.12
N ALA A 139 19.30 6.46 13.62
CA ALA A 139 19.94 5.19 13.97
C ALA A 139 20.61 4.50 12.77
N GLU A 140 20.05 4.61 11.57
CA GLU A 140 20.64 4.02 10.37
C GLU A 140 21.81 4.84 9.83
N VAL A 141 21.73 6.17 9.89
CA VAL A 141 22.85 7.08 9.58
C VAL A 141 24.03 6.80 10.52
N ASP A 142 23.78 6.62 11.82
CA ASP A 142 24.83 6.32 12.80
C ASP A 142 25.52 4.98 12.52
N LYS A 143 24.78 3.94 12.12
CA LYS A 143 25.38 2.66 11.69
C LYS A 143 26.27 2.82 10.46
N GLN A 144 25.86 3.65 9.50
CA GLN A 144 26.67 3.93 8.32
C GLN A 144 27.94 4.68 8.68
N ILE A 145 27.87 5.68 9.57
CA ILE A 145 29.03 6.43 10.07
C ILE A 145 30.00 5.48 10.80
N GLN A 146 29.50 4.64 11.72
CA GLN A 146 30.33 3.66 12.42
C GLN A 146 30.96 2.62 11.46
N GLY A 147 30.23 2.21 10.42
CA GLY A 147 30.75 1.35 9.37
C GLY A 147 31.85 2.02 8.55
N MET A 148 31.71 3.30 8.25
CA MET A 148 32.72 4.11 7.57
C MET A 148 33.97 4.31 8.43
N ASP A 149 33.82 4.61 9.72
CA ASP A 149 34.96 4.76 10.64
C ASP A 149 35.79 3.48 10.76
N LYS A 150 35.13 2.32 10.80
CA LYS A 150 35.82 1.02 10.77
C LYS A 150 36.63 0.83 9.48
N ARG A 151 36.10 1.26 8.33
CA ARG A 151 36.84 1.20 7.05
C ARG A 151 38.02 2.17 7.02
N ILE A 152 37.87 3.39 7.50
CA ILE A 152 38.96 4.37 7.60
C ILE A 152 40.08 3.84 8.52
N THR A 153 39.71 3.25 9.66
CA THR A 153 40.67 2.64 10.60
C THR A 153 41.41 1.45 9.97
N LEU A 154 40.71 0.63 9.17
CA LEU A 154 41.32 -0.48 8.42
C LEU A 154 42.27 0.00 7.31
N MET A 155 41.88 1.03 6.55
CA MET A 155 42.73 1.64 5.51
C MET A 155 43.97 2.29 6.12
N GLY A 156 43.83 3.02 7.24
CA GLY A 156 44.97 3.58 7.98
C GLY A 156 45.90 2.51 8.54
N ARG A 157 45.37 1.35 8.97
CA ARG A 157 46.19 0.18 9.38
C ARG A 157 46.95 -0.44 8.19
N LEU A 158 46.31 -0.57 7.03
CA LEU A 158 46.94 -1.07 5.81
C LEU A 158 48.03 -0.12 5.29
N GLU A 159 47.78 1.19 5.28
CA GLU A 159 48.79 2.20 4.92
C GLU A 159 49.95 2.24 5.92
N SER A 160 49.71 2.00 7.21
CA SER A 160 50.79 1.88 8.19
C SER A 160 51.61 0.59 8.01
N HIS A 161 51.02 -0.47 7.46
CA HIS A 161 51.75 -1.70 7.11
C HIS A 161 52.59 -1.53 5.83
N ASP A 162 52.08 -0.80 4.83
CA ASP A 162 52.84 -0.46 3.61
C ASP A 162 53.94 0.58 3.87
N ARG A 163 53.74 1.54 4.79
CA ARG A 163 54.78 2.50 5.22
C ARG A 163 55.92 1.85 6.00
N ILE A 164 55.74 0.66 6.57
CA ILE A 164 56.84 -0.14 7.14
C ILE A 164 57.65 -0.83 6.03
N MET A 165 57.09 -1.05 4.83
CA MET A 165 57.83 -1.54 3.66
C MET A 165 58.41 -0.43 2.77
N THR A 166 57.94 0.81 2.90
CA THR A 166 58.40 1.93 2.06
C THR A 166 58.73 3.17 2.88
N ARG A 167 59.76 3.06 3.74
CA ARG A 167 60.42 4.25 4.30
C ARG A 167 61.45 4.77 3.31
N SER A 168 60.97 5.43 2.25
CA SER A 168 61.77 6.26 1.35
C SER A 168 60.86 7.26 0.63
N THR A 169 60.96 8.54 1.04
CA THR A 169 60.40 9.77 0.40
C THR A 169 58.86 9.92 0.42
N CYS A 170 58.21 11.08 0.47
CA CYS A 170 58.47 12.45 0.93
C CYS A 170 57.08 13.17 0.83
N ASN A 171 56.88 14.22 1.63
CA ASN A 171 55.91 15.33 1.44
C ASN A 171 54.38 15.15 1.64
N ARG A 172 53.93 15.78 2.74
CA ARG A 172 52.96 16.92 2.83
C ARG A 172 51.76 16.90 1.87
N SER A 173 50.57 16.67 2.42
CA SER A 173 49.30 17.05 1.79
C SER A 173 48.30 17.64 2.80
N GLU A 174 47.53 18.58 2.28
CA GLU A 174 46.65 19.53 2.96
C GLU A 174 45.35 18.87 3.46
N GLY A 175 44.82 19.40 4.56
CA GLY A 175 43.60 18.91 5.20
C GLY A 175 42.36 19.11 4.33
N VAL A 176 41.78 18.01 3.87
CA VAL A 176 40.47 17.98 3.21
C VAL A 176 39.39 17.90 4.29
N ASN A 177 38.44 18.85 4.27
CA ASN A 177 37.32 18.89 5.19
C ASN A 177 36.22 17.91 4.72
N TYR A 178 36.07 16.80 5.44
CA TYR A 178 35.20 15.68 5.07
C TYR A 178 33.69 15.98 5.12
N ARG A 179 33.26 17.11 5.71
CA ARG A 179 31.83 17.48 5.75
C ARG A 179 31.23 17.74 4.37
N ASP A 180 32.02 18.23 3.42
CA ASP A 180 31.52 18.58 2.08
C ASP A 180 31.37 17.37 1.13
N LEU A 181 32.02 16.24 1.45
CA LEU A 181 31.93 15.02 0.64
C LEU A 181 30.65 14.20 0.91
N VAL A 182 30.09 14.30 2.11
CA VAL A 182 28.89 13.51 2.49
C VAL A 182 27.62 14.06 1.83
N ILE A 183 27.54 15.37 1.60
CA ILE A 183 26.36 16.00 0.98
C ILE A 183 26.25 15.67 -0.53
N ARG A 184 27.36 15.36 -1.22
CA ARG A 184 27.34 15.06 -2.67
C ARG A 184 26.99 13.62 -3.03
N ASN A 185 26.99 12.69 -2.06
CA ASN A 185 26.76 11.26 -2.32
C ASN A 185 25.38 10.75 -1.87
N ILE A 186 24.45 11.64 -1.52
CA ILE A 186 23.04 11.23 -1.39
C ILE A 186 22.59 10.83 -2.80
N PRO A 187 22.24 9.55 -3.05
CA PRO A 187 21.74 9.14 -4.35
C PRO A 187 20.46 9.94 -4.58
N GLN A 188 20.47 10.85 -5.56
CA GLN A 188 19.24 11.41 -6.05
C GLN A 188 18.40 10.22 -6.51
N THR A 189 17.36 9.89 -5.75
CA THR A 189 16.36 8.90 -6.12
C THR A 189 15.75 9.41 -7.42
N LYS A 190 16.28 8.94 -8.55
CA LYS A 190 15.71 9.13 -9.87
C LYS A 190 14.24 8.73 -9.76
N SER A 191 13.35 9.70 -9.91
CA SER A 191 11.93 9.46 -10.09
C SER A 191 11.79 8.62 -11.35
N LEU A 192 11.61 7.30 -11.19
CA LEU A 192 11.18 6.41 -12.25
C LEU A 192 9.69 6.70 -12.50
N VAL A 193 9.43 7.80 -13.20
CA VAL A 193 8.19 7.98 -13.96
C VAL A 193 8.40 7.21 -15.26
N SER A 194 8.04 5.93 -15.26
CA SER A 194 7.93 5.14 -16.47
C SER A 194 6.70 5.62 -17.24
N LYS A 195 6.92 6.51 -18.20
CA LYS A 195 6.03 6.68 -19.36
C LYS A 195 6.23 5.46 -20.24
N ASP A 196 5.36 4.47 -20.14
CA ASP A 196 5.16 3.49 -21.21
C ASP A 196 3.72 2.95 -21.16
N SER A 197 2.87 3.55 -22.01
CA SER A 197 1.69 2.88 -22.55
C SER A 197 1.36 3.50 -23.92
N LYS A 198 2.21 3.20 -24.91
CA LYS A 198 1.77 3.13 -26.31
C LYS A 198 1.18 1.74 -26.50
N PHE A 199 -0.13 1.61 -26.28
CA PHE A 199 -0.89 0.45 -26.73
C PHE A 199 -1.17 0.62 -28.22
N GLY A 200 -0.60 -0.28 -29.02
CA GLY A 200 -0.85 -0.36 -30.45
C GLY A 200 -2.28 -0.82 -30.72
N ALA A 201 -2.91 -0.15 -31.68
CA ALA A 201 -4.11 -0.63 -32.33
C ALA A 201 -3.68 -1.66 -33.39
N SER A 202 -4.05 -2.93 -33.20
CA SER A 202 -4.10 -3.93 -34.27
C SER A 202 -5.55 -4.07 -34.71
N SER A 203 -5.86 -3.47 -35.85
CA SER A 203 -7.05 -3.76 -36.63
C SER A 203 -6.79 -5.02 -37.45
N ASP A 204 -7.36 -6.14 -37.02
CA ASP A 204 -7.54 -7.31 -37.89
C ASP A 204 -9.01 -7.33 -38.34
N SER A 205 -9.17 -7.06 -39.63
CA SER A 205 -10.37 -7.28 -40.41
C SER A 205 -10.28 -8.67 -41.05
N SER A 206 -11.16 -9.59 -40.67
CA SER A 206 -11.46 -10.80 -41.43
C SER A 206 -12.84 -11.31 -41.01
N GLU A 207 -13.70 -11.46 -42.02
CA GLU A 207 -15.05 -12.05 -42.06
C GLU A 207 -16.24 -11.19 -41.61
#